data_AF-A0A1H5RFK3-F1
#
_entry.id   AF-A0A1H5RFK3-F1
#
_cell.length_a   1.000
_cell.length_b   1.000
_cell.length_c   1.000
_cell.angle_alpha   90.00
_cell.angle_beta   90.00
_cell.angle_gamma   90.00
#
_symmetry.space_group_name_H-M   'P 1'
#
loop_
_entity.id
_entity.type
_entity.pdbx_description
1 polymer ?
#
loop_
_entity_poly.entity_id
_entity_poly.type
_entity_poly.pdbx_seq_one_letter_code
_entity_poly.pdbx_strand_id
1 'polypeptide(L)'
;MTQDVRDLLHAAAGLYRDDPRASALLHDCLNRLEQPLRVAFTGAPSSGKTTLAAALGEWPTRALRDLVLLDDPGPADDFPDATVRLVRHLEPDELAAAHPPGGSPFARQSAVNSVLVLSRADEVGAGRIDALLTAKQLARRAWREDPLCTGFLGVIAVAGQLAYGGRSLRDDEFDLLAAFAAVPREELERHVLSVDSFTDPAFPGPIPVETRRSLVVRFGMFGVRLALTLIRTGCDDRLKLSAELVRRSGLGELRDTLAGCFVARAEALKARTAVIRLEALLAAQPRPGGDRLVSRVERFAAAAHDFRELRLIADITGGRTALSGEPAEEAIRLLGAQGTAPADRLGLEPDADPGDIYDAGLDALRRWRHEAERPDKPHAERTAAHVVVRSAEGLLALFA
;
A
#
# COMPACT_ATOMS: atom_id res chain seq x y z
N MET A 1 -13.03 -14.53 -12.27
CA MET A 1 -11.64 -14.05 -12.43
C MET A 1 -10.60 -15.15 -12.23
N THR A 2 -10.43 -15.70 -11.02
CA THR A 2 -9.39 -16.72 -10.76
C THR A 2 -9.56 -17.96 -11.64
N GLN A 3 -10.80 -18.43 -11.83
CA GLN A 3 -11.11 -19.54 -12.74
C GLN A 3 -10.79 -19.22 -14.20
N ASP A 4 -11.17 -18.03 -14.68
CA ASP A 4 -10.89 -17.60 -16.06
C ASP A 4 -9.38 -17.59 -16.35
N VAL A 5 -8.57 -17.17 -15.38
CA VAL A 5 -7.11 -17.20 -15.48
C VAL A 5 -6.56 -18.62 -15.46
N ARG A 6 -7.08 -19.52 -14.61
CA ARG A 6 -6.71 -20.94 -14.65
C ARG A 6 -7.00 -21.54 -16.02
N ASP A 7 -8.17 -21.26 -16.60
CA ASP A 7 -8.55 -21.74 -17.93
C ASP A 7 -7.68 -21.16 -19.06
N LEU A 8 -7.15 -19.94 -18.89
CA LEU A 8 -6.16 -19.36 -19.80
C LEU A 8 -4.82 -20.06 -19.71
N LEU A 9 -4.31 -20.25 -18.49
CA LEU A 9 -3.03 -20.91 -18.24
C LEU A 9 -3.05 -22.37 -18.68
N HIS A 10 -4.13 -23.11 -18.44
CA HIS A 10 -4.27 -24.49 -18.91
C HIS A 10 -4.30 -24.58 -20.44
N ALA A 11 -5.01 -23.67 -21.12
CA ALA A 11 -5.02 -23.62 -22.58
C ALA A 11 -3.62 -23.28 -23.15
N ALA A 12 -2.90 -22.36 -22.50
CA ALA A 12 -1.51 -22.08 -22.84
C ALA A 12 -0.60 -23.30 -22.59
N ALA A 13 -0.77 -24.02 -21.49
CA ALA A 13 0.02 -25.21 -21.18
C ALA A 13 -0.17 -26.31 -22.23
N GLY A 14 -1.38 -26.45 -22.77
CA GLY A 14 -1.63 -27.33 -23.91
C GLY A 14 -0.88 -26.91 -25.18
N LEU A 15 -0.82 -25.60 -25.47
CA LEU A 15 -0.14 -25.06 -26.66
C LEU A 15 1.40 -25.16 -26.56
N TYR A 16 1.96 -25.01 -25.37
CA TYR A 16 3.40 -25.01 -25.11
C TYR A 16 3.94 -26.35 -24.58
N ARG A 17 3.18 -27.45 -24.68
CA ARG A 17 3.53 -28.75 -24.09
C ARG A 17 4.91 -29.30 -24.50
N ASP A 18 5.38 -28.95 -25.69
CA ASP A 18 6.65 -29.42 -26.25
C ASP A 18 7.83 -28.49 -25.90
N ASP A 19 7.58 -27.41 -25.16
CA ASP A 19 8.60 -26.49 -24.66
C ASP A 19 8.73 -26.63 -23.13
N PRO A 20 9.81 -27.26 -22.63
CA PRO A 20 10.00 -27.47 -21.20
C PRO A 20 10.09 -26.18 -20.39
N ARG A 21 10.66 -25.10 -20.96
CA ARG A 21 10.83 -23.82 -20.25
C ARG A 21 9.49 -23.10 -20.13
N ALA A 22 8.73 -23.03 -21.22
CA ALA A 22 7.39 -22.43 -21.21
C ALA A 22 6.43 -23.24 -20.31
N SER A 23 6.49 -24.57 -20.38
CA SER A 23 5.69 -25.45 -19.52
C SER A 23 6.02 -25.25 -18.03
N ALA A 24 7.29 -25.14 -17.67
CA ALA A 24 7.70 -24.85 -16.29
C ALA A 24 7.18 -23.48 -15.81
N LEU A 25 7.27 -22.45 -16.65
CA LEU A 25 6.74 -21.11 -16.34
C LEU A 25 5.22 -21.13 -16.11
N LEU A 26 4.47 -21.83 -16.96
CA LEU A 26 3.01 -21.91 -16.85
C LEU A 26 2.57 -22.72 -15.64
N HIS A 27 3.29 -23.80 -15.32
CA HIS A 27 3.06 -24.58 -14.11
C HIS A 27 3.34 -23.76 -12.85
N ASP A 28 4.44 -22.99 -12.85
CA ASP A 28 4.74 -22.05 -11.79
C ASP A 28 3.63 -20.99 -11.65
N CYS A 29 3.14 -20.40 -12.74
CA CYS A 29 2.01 -19.46 -12.70
C CYS A 29 0.76 -20.08 -12.06
N LEU A 30 0.41 -21.33 -12.42
CA LEU A 30 -0.73 -22.04 -11.83
C LEU A 30 -0.54 -22.27 -10.32
N ASN A 31 0.65 -22.75 -9.92
CA ASN A 31 0.95 -22.98 -8.50
C ASN A 31 0.93 -21.68 -7.70
N ARG A 32 1.41 -20.58 -8.29
CA ARG A 32 1.43 -19.25 -7.66
C ARG A 32 0.04 -18.69 -7.37
N LEU A 33 -1.01 -19.10 -8.10
CA LEU A 33 -2.38 -18.68 -7.81
C LEU A 33 -2.87 -19.17 -6.43
N GLU A 34 -2.38 -20.30 -5.95
CA GLU A 34 -2.76 -20.86 -4.64
C GLU A 34 -1.84 -20.39 -3.49
N GLN A 35 -0.69 -19.80 -3.82
CA GLN A 35 0.28 -19.37 -2.82
C GLN A 35 -0.09 -17.99 -2.21
N PRO A 36 0.50 -17.66 -1.04
CA PRO A 36 0.42 -16.33 -0.43
C PRO A 36 0.79 -15.20 -1.40
N LEU A 37 0.12 -14.05 -1.25
CA LEU A 37 0.37 -12.85 -2.05
C LEU A 37 1.78 -12.31 -1.78
N ARG A 38 2.52 -11.95 -2.82
CA ARG A 38 3.87 -11.41 -2.68
C ARG A 38 3.89 -9.91 -2.81
N VAL A 39 4.46 -9.24 -1.82
CA VAL A 39 4.62 -7.79 -1.79
C VAL A 39 6.10 -7.44 -1.73
N ALA A 40 6.58 -6.73 -2.74
CA ALA A 40 7.98 -6.30 -2.80
C ALA A 40 8.17 -4.88 -2.25
N PHE A 41 9.23 -4.67 -1.49
CA PHE A 41 9.73 -3.34 -1.17
C PHE A 41 10.79 -2.94 -2.19
N THR A 42 10.55 -1.86 -2.90
CA THR A 42 11.42 -1.38 -3.98
C THR A 42 11.77 0.09 -3.77
N GLY A 43 12.91 0.54 -4.28
CA GLY A 43 13.35 1.92 -4.17
C GLY A 43 14.87 2.02 -4.23
N ALA A 44 15.40 3.25 -4.28
CA ALA A 44 16.84 3.49 -4.35
C ALA A 44 17.62 2.82 -3.19
N PRO A 45 18.94 2.60 -3.34
CA PRO A 45 19.80 2.23 -2.22
C PRO A 45 19.61 3.19 -1.03
N SER A 46 19.66 2.67 0.19
CA SER A 46 19.48 3.45 1.43
C SER A 46 18.13 4.16 1.60
N SER A 47 17.12 3.82 0.78
CA SER A 47 15.74 4.33 0.93
C SER A 47 15.02 3.82 2.19
N GLY A 48 15.59 2.84 2.90
CA GLY A 48 15.02 2.27 4.12
C GLY A 48 14.13 1.05 3.93
N LYS A 49 14.25 0.34 2.79
CA LYS A 49 13.49 -0.88 2.46
C LYS A 49 13.51 -1.92 3.58
N THR A 50 14.69 -2.38 3.96
CA THR A 50 14.88 -3.39 5.02
C THR A 50 14.35 -2.90 6.37
N THR A 51 14.56 -1.62 6.70
CA THR A 51 14.03 -1.04 7.95
C THR A 51 12.51 -1.02 7.97
N LEU A 52 11.87 -0.64 6.86
CA LEU A 52 10.42 -0.61 6.75
C LEU A 52 9.82 -2.01 6.73
N ALA A 53 10.43 -2.95 5.98
CA ALA A 53 10.05 -4.35 5.99
C ALA A 53 10.18 -4.94 7.40
N ALA A 54 11.27 -4.65 8.12
CA ALA A 54 11.44 -5.06 9.50
C ALA A 54 10.38 -4.43 10.42
N ALA A 55 10.06 -3.14 10.26
CA ALA A 55 8.99 -2.45 11.01
C ALA A 55 7.60 -3.07 10.76
N LEU A 56 7.40 -3.74 9.63
CA LEU A 56 6.19 -4.50 9.30
C LEU A 56 6.25 -5.97 9.72
N GLY A 57 7.46 -6.52 9.92
CA GLY A 57 7.76 -7.97 9.96
C GLY A 57 7.04 -8.84 10.99
N GLU A 58 6.60 -8.29 12.12
CA GLU A 58 5.60 -8.95 12.96
C GLU A 58 4.24 -8.36 12.64
N TRP A 59 3.57 -8.92 11.63
CA TRP A 59 2.20 -8.56 11.27
C TRP A 59 1.25 -8.92 12.43
N PRO A 60 0.73 -7.96 13.20
CA PRO A 60 -0.12 -8.26 14.36
C PRO A 60 -1.49 -8.77 13.93
N THR A 61 -1.95 -8.37 12.73
CA THR A 61 -3.27 -8.69 12.20
C THR A 61 -3.24 -9.98 11.38
N ARG A 62 -4.19 -10.88 11.66
CA ARG A 62 -4.40 -12.15 10.93
C ARG A 62 -4.45 -11.93 9.40
N ALA A 63 -5.03 -10.81 8.96
CA ALA A 63 -5.15 -10.44 7.56
C ALA A 63 -3.82 -10.28 6.81
N LEU A 64 -2.74 -9.86 7.49
CA LEU A 64 -1.45 -9.60 6.84
C LEU A 64 -0.45 -10.76 7.01
N ARG A 65 -0.83 -11.83 7.73
CA ARG A 65 0.01 -13.03 7.91
C ARG A 65 0.21 -13.83 6.63
N ASP A 66 -0.73 -13.73 5.70
CA ASP A 66 -0.72 -14.45 4.42
C ASP A 66 0.00 -13.66 3.32
N LEU A 67 0.83 -12.67 3.70
CA LEU A 67 1.69 -11.93 2.79
C LEU A 67 3.15 -12.41 2.89
N VAL A 68 3.77 -12.63 1.75
CA VAL A 68 5.21 -12.86 1.64
C VAL A 68 5.87 -11.55 1.24
N LEU A 69 6.75 -11.03 2.11
CA LEU A 69 7.52 -9.82 1.82
C LEU A 69 8.81 -10.17 1.09
N LEU A 70 9.05 -9.46 -0.02
CA LEU A 70 10.29 -9.55 -0.77
C LEU A 70 11.09 -8.27 -0.54
N ASP A 71 12.33 -8.40 -0.08
CA ASP A 71 13.28 -7.28 -0.01
C ASP A 71 14.03 -7.21 -1.35
N ASP A 72 13.77 -6.14 -2.12
CA ASP A 72 14.47 -5.80 -3.36
C ASP A 72 14.61 -6.97 -4.36
N PRO A 73 13.49 -7.53 -4.88
CA PRO A 73 13.57 -8.59 -5.86
C PRO A 73 14.34 -8.09 -7.09
N GLY A 74 15.41 -8.81 -7.47
CA GLY A 74 16.20 -8.48 -8.64
C GLY A 74 15.35 -8.50 -9.92
N PRO A 75 15.83 -7.92 -11.03
CA PRO A 75 15.06 -7.82 -12.29
C PRO A 75 14.69 -9.18 -12.91
N ALA A 76 15.33 -10.27 -12.47
CA ALA A 76 15.08 -11.64 -12.93
C ALA A 76 14.30 -12.50 -11.92
N ASP A 77 14.11 -12.02 -10.68
CA ASP A 77 13.34 -12.73 -9.66
C ASP A 77 11.87 -12.33 -9.73
N ASP A 78 11.01 -13.34 -9.81
CA ASP A 78 9.58 -13.34 -9.52
C ASP A 78 8.86 -11.99 -9.52
N PHE A 79 8.07 -11.75 -10.57
CA PHE A 79 7.11 -10.64 -10.64
C PHE A 79 6.30 -10.56 -9.33
N PRO A 80 6.54 -9.55 -8.48
CA PRO A 80 5.77 -9.42 -7.25
C PRO A 80 4.34 -9.07 -7.62
N ASP A 81 3.39 -9.63 -6.87
CA ASP A 81 1.97 -9.37 -7.10
C ASP A 81 1.62 -7.91 -6.81
N ALA A 82 2.31 -7.33 -5.82
CA ALA A 82 2.21 -5.93 -5.46
C ALA A 82 3.55 -5.33 -5.01
N THR A 83 3.66 -4.00 -5.04
CA THR A 83 4.89 -3.28 -4.66
C THR A 83 4.62 -2.12 -3.71
N VAL A 84 5.50 -1.96 -2.73
CA VAL A 84 5.65 -0.77 -1.90
C VAL A 84 6.87 -0.03 -2.41
N ARG A 85 6.67 1.16 -2.96
CA ARG A 85 7.70 1.93 -3.65
C ARG A 85 8.18 3.06 -2.76
N LEU A 86 9.44 2.99 -2.35
CA LEU A 86 10.03 3.93 -1.43
C LEU A 86 10.76 5.02 -2.20
N VAL A 87 10.37 6.25 -1.92
CA VAL A 87 11.05 7.46 -2.36
C VAL A 87 11.48 8.26 -1.13
N ARG A 88 12.65 8.88 -1.21
CA ARG A 88 13.14 9.78 -0.18
C ARG A 88 12.52 11.16 -0.31
N HIS A 89 12.28 11.61 -1.53
CA HIS A 89 11.66 12.89 -1.83
C HIS A 89 10.53 12.72 -2.86
N LEU A 90 9.55 13.62 -2.81
CA LEU A 90 8.48 13.72 -3.79
C LEU A 90 8.89 14.64 -4.94
N GLU A 91 10.10 14.42 -5.48
CA GLU A 91 10.64 15.18 -6.60
C GLU A 91 10.30 14.47 -7.93
N PRO A 92 10.07 15.23 -9.03
CA PRO A 92 9.60 14.65 -10.30
C PRO A 92 10.46 13.49 -10.82
N ASP A 93 11.78 13.60 -10.75
CA ASP A 93 12.69 12.57 -11.24
C ASP A 93 12.59 11.27 -10.43
N GLU A 94 12.44 11.38 -9.10
CA GLU A 94 12.31 10.24 -8.20
C GLU A 94 10.93 9.58 -8.35
N LEU A 95 9.88 10.38 -8.53
CA LEU A 95 8.52 9.90 -8.81
C LEU A 95 8.43 9.21 -10.18
N ALA A 96 9.07 9.77 -11.21
CA ALA A 96 9.14 9.17 -12.54
C ALA A 96 9.86 7.82 -12.49
N ALA A 97 11.01 7.73 -11.80
CA ALA A 97 11.74 6.49 -11.60
C ALA A 97 10.95 5.47 -10.74
N ALA A 98 10.10 5.95 -9.83
CA ALA A 98 9.24 5.11 -9.02
C ALA A 98 8.09 4.48 -9.81
N HIS A 99 7.74 4.93 -11.02
CA HIS A 99 6.73 4.22 -11.79
C HIS A 99 7.23 2.84 -12.22
N PRO A 100 6.35 1.82 -12.26
CA PRO A 100 6.72 0.56 -12.88
C PRO A 100 7.17 0.82 -14.32
N PRO A 101 8.28 0.21 -14.77
CA PRO A 101 8.73 0.37 -16.15
C PRO A 101 7.62 -0.06 -17.11
N GLY A 102 7.61 0.55 -18.31
CA GLY A 102 6.62 0.27 -19.34
C GLY A 102 6.47 -1.24 -19.57
N GLY A 103 5.38 -1.80 -19.05
CA GLY A 103 5.12 -3.23 -19.08
C GLY A 103 4.31 -3.66 -20.30
N SER A 104 3.74 -4.85 -20.21
CA SER A 104 2.80 -5.34 -21.22
C SER A 104 1.52 -4.47 -21.30
N PRO A 105 0.76 -4.48 -22.41
CA PRO A 105 -0.53 -3.79 -22.51
C PRO A 105 -1.46 -4.04 -21.31
N PHE A 106 -1.57 -5.29 -20.87
CA PHE A 106 -2.36 -5.63 -19.69
C PHE A 106 -1.82 -4.99 -18.41
N ALA A 107 -0.50 -4.97 -18.22
CA ALA A 107 0.13 -4.35 -17.04
C ALA A 107 -0.20 -2.85 -16.91
N ARG A 108 -0.27 -2.13 -18.04
CA ARG A 108 -0.67 -0.72 -18.08
C ARG A 108 -2.14 -0.52 -17.71
N GLN A 109 -3.03 -1.33 -18.30
CA GLN A 109 -4.48 -1.24 -18.02
C GLN A 109 -4.79 -1.57 -16.55
N SER A 110 -4.06 -2.54 -15.98
CA SER A 110 -4.18 -3.02 -14.60
C SER A 110 -3.16 -2.38 -13.64
N ALA A 111 -2.61 -1.19 -13.93
CA ALA A 111 -1.66 -0.50 -13.05
C ALA A 111 -2.34 -0.02 -11.75
N VAL A 112 -2.54 -0.95 -10.80
CA VAL A 112 -3.15 -0.78 -9.48
C VAL A 112 -2.54 -1.76 -8.46
N ASN A 113 -1.22 -1.95 -8.52
CA ASN A 113 -0.51 -2.91 -7.67
C ASN A 113 0.59 -2.22 -6.83
N SER A 114 0.57 -0.89 -6.74
CA SER A 114 1.69 -0.12 -6.17
C SER A 114 1.20 0.92 -5.18
N VAL A 115 1.85 0.99 -4.00
CA VAL A 115 1.69 2.06 -3.01
C VAL A 115 3.00 2.84 -2.96
N LEU A 116 2.92 4.17 -3.02
CA LEU A 116 4.09 5.04 -2.89
C LEU A 116 4.31 5.40 -1.42
N VAL A 117 5.56 5.34 -0.97
CA VAL A 117 5.96 5.64 0.41
C VAL A 117 7.06 6.68 0.40
N LEU A 118 6.79 7.85 1.00
CA LEU A 118 7.81 8.82 1.39
C LEU A 118 8.51 8.29 2.64
N SER A 119 9.64 7.60 2.47
CA SER A 119 10.22 6.68 3.47
C SER A 119 11.10 7.33 4.54
N ARG A 120 11.47 8.59 4.34
CA ARG A 120 12.25 9.44 5.26
C ARG A 120 11.42 10.63 5.72
N ALA A 121 10.17 10.37 6.10
CA ALA A 121 9.24 11.42 6.53
C ALA A 121 9.76 12.24 7.72
N ASP A 122 10.64 11.65 8.54
CA ASP A 122 11.31 12.28 9.67
C ASP A 122 12.45 13.23 9.29
N GLU A 123 12.91 13.24 8.03
CA GLU A 123 13.93 14.17 7.52
C GLU A 123 13.33 15.45 6.93
N VAL A 124 12.01 15.48 6.69
CA VAL A 124 11.30 16.62 6.10
C VAL A 124 11.48 17.88 6.95
N GLY A 125 11.78 19.01 6.29
CA GLY A 125 11.98 20.29 6.96
C GLY A 125 13.12 20.26 7.98
N ALA A 126 14.23 19.60 7.64
CA ALA A 126 15.41 19.37 8.49
C ALA A 126 15.11 18.57 9.77
N GLY A 127 14.10 17.69 9.71
CA GLY A 127 13.71 16.84 10.82
C GLY A 127 13.29 17.62 12.07
N ARG A 128 12.66 18.79 11.91
CA ARG A 128 12.00 19.53 12.99
C ARG A 128 10.86 18.71 13.61
N ILE A 129 10.34 19.12 14.77
CA ILE A 129 9.39 18.27 15.52
C ILE A 129 8.06 18.03 14.79
N ASP A 130 7.73 18.93 13.86
CA ASP A 130 6.60 18.90 12.93
C ASP A 130 6.91 18.17 11.61
N ALA A 131 8.09 17.55 11.45
CA ALA A 131 8.51 16.90 10.20
C ALA A 131 7.49 15.87 9.72
N LEU A 132 7.04 14.97 10.59
CA LEU A 132 6.04 13.96 10.23
C LEU A 132 4.68 14.55 9.82
N LEU A 133 4.26 15.63 10.48
CA LEU A 133 3.00 16.29 10.12
C LEU A 133 3.13 16.94 8.74
N THR A 134 4.23 17.65 8.51
CA THR A 134 4.57 18.28 7.23
C THR A 134 4.67 17.22 6.12
N ALA A 135 5.35 16.11 6.38
CA ALA A 135 5.52 15.01 5.44
C ALA A 135 4.17 14.39 5.03
N LYS A 136 3.25 14.18 5.98
CA LYS A 136 1.89 13.69 5.70
C LYS A 136 1.08 14.70 4.87
N GLN A 137 1.22 15.99 5.14
CA GLN A 137 0.57 17.04 4.34
C GLN A 137 1.11 17.06 2.90
N LEU A 138 2.44 16.96 2.73
CA LEU A 138 3.09 16.87 1.42
C LEU A 138 2.65 15.62 0.65
N ALA A 139 2.62 14.44 1.31
CA ALA A 139 2.17 13.19 0.71
C ALA A 139 0.71 13.29 0.21
N ARG A 140 -0.21 13.82 1.03
CA ARG A 140 -1.62 14.03 0.63
C ARG A 140 -1.75 15.02 -0.51
N ARG A 141 -0.97 16.10 -0.48
CA ARG A 141 -0.96 17.10 -1.54
C ARG A 141 -0.46 16.51 -2.85
N ALA A 142 0.69 15.84 -2.84
CA ALA A 142 1.23 15.16 -4.01
C ALA A 142 0.25 14.11 -4.54
N TRP A 143 -0.36 13.32 -3.66
CA TRP A 143 -1.35 12.34 -4.09
C TRP A 143 -2.58 12.98 -4.73
N ARG A 144 -2.97 14.19 -4.34
CA ARG A 144 -4.12 14.88 -4.96
C ARG A 144 -3.75 15.60 -6.26
N GLU A 145 -2.63 16.31 -6.25
CA GLU A 145 -2.32 17.34 -7.26
C GLU A 145 -1.29 16.87 -8.31
N ASP A 146 -0.42 15.91 -7.98
CA ASP A 146 0.67 15.52 -8.87
C ASP A 146 0.23 14.43 -9.87
N PRO A 147 0.29 14.69 -11.19
CA PRO A 147 0.00 13.68 -12.21
C PRO A 147 0.91 12.45 -12.13
N LEU A 148 2.15 12.58 -11.64
CA LEU A 148 3.07 11.47 -11.41
C LEU A 148 2.66 10.60 -10.21
N CYS A 149 1.69 11.00 -9.41
CA CYS A 149 1.13 10.13 -8.39
C CYS A 149 -0.08 9.30 -8.92
N THR A 150 -0.42 9.44 -10.22
CA THR A 150 -1.50 8.66 -10.85
C THR A 150 -1.12 7.19 -10.99
N GLY A 151 -2.03 6.27 -10.66
CA GLY A 151 -1.79 4.82 -10.76
C GLY A 151 -1.18 4.19 -9.51
N PHE A 152 -0.81 5.01 -8.52
CA PHE A 152 -0.57 4.55 -7.15
C PHE A 152 -1.87 4.45 -6.38
N LEU A 153 -1.97 3.43 -5.53
CA LEU A 153 -3.10 3.21 -4.63
C LEU A 153 -3.10 4.15 -3.41
N GLY A 154 -1.99 4.83 -3.17
CA GLY A 154 -1.79 5.76 -2.05
C GLY A 154 -0.39 6.35 -2.06
N VAL A 155 -0.23 7.53 -1.45
CA VAL A 155 1.07 8.13 -1.13
C VAL A 155 1.14 8.35 0.37
N ILE A 156 2.04 7.63 1.04
CA ILE A 156 2.05 7.54 2.51
C ILE A 156 3.41 8.01 3.03
N ALA A 157 3.39 8.94 3.98
CA ALA A 157 4.60 9.38 4.66
C ALA A 157 4.91 8.45 5.84
N VAL A 158 6.09 7.83 5.82
CA VAL A 158 6.52 6.88 6.85
C VAL A 158 7.93 7.21 7.33
N ALA A 159 8.14 7.17 8.64
CA ALA A 159 9.46 7.13 9.26
C ALA A 159 9.73 5.70 9.75
N GLY A 160 10.31 4.88 8.88
CA GLY A 160 10.49 3.44 9.14
C GLY A 160 11.36 3.14 10.36
N GLN A 161 12.43 3.91 10.56
CA GLN A 161 13.34 3.77 11.70
C GLN A 161 12.64 4.11 13.03
N LEU A 162 11.84 5.18 13.05
CA LEU A 162 11.01 5.54 14.20
C LEU A 162 10.00 4.43 14.54
N ALA A 163 9.35 3.89 13.51
CA ALA A 163 8.36 2.83 13.66
C ALA A 163 9.00 1.56 14.25
N TYR A 164 10.14 1.14 13.69
CA TYR A 164 10.89 -0.02 14.14
C TYR A 164 11.41 0.16 15.57
N GLY A 165 12.03 1.32 15.86
CA GLY A 165 12.55 1.67 17.18
C GLY A 165 11.44 1.71 18.23
N GLY A 166 10.31 2.36 17.92
CA GLY A 166 9.16 2.44 18.82
C GLY A 166 8.52 1.08 19.11
N ARG A 167 8.34 0.23 18.08
CA ARG A 167 7.74 -1.10 18.26
C ARG A 167 8.62 -2.04 19.09
N SER A 168 9.94 -1.94 18.92
CA SER A 168 10.92 -2.76 19.65
C SER A 168 11.56 -2.03 20.82
N LEU A 169 10.88 -1.01 21.37
CA LEU A 169 11.36 -0.22 22.50
C LEU A 169 11.52 -1.10 23.73
N ARG A 170 12.72 -1.07 24.33
CA ARG A 170 13.06 -1.82 25.55
C ARG A 170 12.96 -0.96 26.82
N ASP A 171 12.90 -1.60 27.98
CA ASP A 171 12.83 -0.91 29.28
C ASP A 171 14.09 -0.05 29.53
N ASP A 172 15.29 -0.57 29.23
CA ASP A 172 16.55 0.18 29.37
C ASP A 172 16.58 1.45 28.51
N GLU A 173 16.00 1.38 27.31
CA GLU A 173 15.91 2.52 26.40
C GLU A 173 14.90 3.56 26.88
N PHE A 174 13.78 3.10 27.44
CA PHE A 174 12.79 3.99 28.03
C PHE A 174 13.37 4.74 29.23
N ASP A 175 14.01 4.04 30.16
CA ASP A 175 14.62 4.65 31.35
C ASP A 175 15.67 5.69 30.96
N LEU A 176 16.46 5.39 29.93
CA LEU A 176 17.46 6.31 29.40
C LEU A 176 16.82 7.57 28.78
N LEU A 177 15.77 7.40 27.98
CA LEU A 177 15.03 8.52 27.40
C LEU A 177 14.31 9.35 28.49
N ALA A 178 13.80 8.70 29.53
CA ALA A 178 13.19 9.35 30.68
C ALA A 178 14.22 10.16 31.48
N ALA A 179 15.43 9.63 31.67
CA ALA A 179 16.54 10.35 32.30
C ALA A 179 16.93 11.61 31.51
N PHE A 180 17.00 11.52 30.17
CA PHE A 180 17.20 12.70 29.32
C PHE A 180 16.02 13.69 29.41
N ALA A 181 14.79 13.20 29.44
CA ALA A 181 13.60 14.04 29.49
C ALA A 181 13.49 14.83 30.82
N ALA A 182 14.05 14.29 31.91
CA ALA A 182 14.11 14.93 33.22
C ALA A 182 15.11 16.11 33.29
N VAL A 183 16.10 16.17 32.41
CA VAL A 183 17.00 17.33 32.29
C VAL A 183 16.19 18.54 31.82
N PRO A 184 16.40 19.75 32.38
CA PRO A 184 15.75 20.97 31.90
C PRO A 184 15.90 21.16 30.40
N ARG A 185 14.85 21.67 29.74
CA ARG A 185 14.82 21.76 28.27
C ARG A 185 15.93 22.66 27.76
N GLU A 186 16.16 23.78 28.43
CA GLU A 186 17.11 24.83 28.08
C GLU A 186 18.55 24.30 28.06
N GLU A 187 18.86 23.37 28.96
CA GLU A 187 20.17 22.72 29.04
C GLU A 187 20.37 21.70 27.93
N LEU A 188 19.33 20.93 27.58
CA LEU A 188 19.44 19.84 26.62
C LEU A 188 19.26 20.28 25.15
N GLU A 189 18.52 21.37 24.89
CA GLU A 189 18.07 21.76 23.54
C GLU A 189 19.23 21.94 22.55
N ARG A 190 20.34 22.53 22.99
CA ARG A 190 21.53 22.74 22.15
C ARG A 190 22.21 21.41 21.76
N HIS A 191 22.12 20.40 22.60
CA HIS A 191 22.76 19.10 22.40
C HIS A 191 21.92 18.13 21.56
N VAL A 192 20.62 18.37 21.39
CA VAL A 192 19.73 17.51 20.60
C VAL A 192 19.46 18.07 19.19
N LEU A 193 20.19 19.10 18.76
CA LEU A 193 20.01 19.74 17.45
C LEU A 193 20.42 18.81 16.30
N SER A 194 21.51 18.08 16.46
CA SER A 194 22.09 17.20 15.44
C SER A 194 22.69 15.95 16.06
N VAL A 195 22.96 14.96 15.21
CA VAL A 195 23.67 13.73 15.61
C VAL A 195 25.06 14.08 16.16
N ASP A 196 25.78 15.00 15.53
CA ASP A 196 27.12 15.40 15.96
C ASP A 196 27.10 16.04 17.35
N SER A 197 26.15 16.95 17.60
CA SER A 197 26.03 17.61 18.90
C SER A 197 25.59 16.65 20.00
N PHE A 198 24.70 15.71 19.68
CA PHE A 198 24.23 14.71 20.64
C PHE A 198 25.30 13.67 20.96
N THR A 199 26.17 13.34 20.01
CA THR A 199 27.24 12.36 20.19
C THR A 199 28.59 13.00 20.48
N ASP A 200 28.62 14.30 20.77
CA ASP A 200 29.82 15.02 21.17
C ASP A 200 30.36 14.43 22.50
N PRO A 201 31.67 14.16 22.62
CA PRO A 201 32.28 13.74 23.89
C PRO A 201 32.11 14.75 25.02
N ALA A 202 31.97 16.04 24.71
CA ALA A 202 31.72 17.13 25.66
C ALA A 202 30.23 17.26 26.06
N PHE A 203 29.37 16.33 25.65
CA PHE A 203 27.98 16.29 26.08
C PHE A 203 27.87 16.22 27.62
N PRO A 204 27.02 17.06 28.24
CA PRO A 204 26.90 17.11 29.70
C PRO A 204 26.24 15.85 30.27
N GLY A 205 26.84 15.31 31.33
CA GLY A 205 26.23 14.22 32.12
C GLY A 205 26.96 12.87 32.00
N PRO A 206 26.52 11.87 32.77
CA PRO A 206 27.25 10.61 32.95
C PRO A 206 27.04 9.59 31.82
N ILE A 207 26.17 9.88 30.85
CA ILE A 207 25.79 8.92 29.82
C ILE A 207 26.96 8.79 28.82
N PRO A 208 27.45 7.59 28.50
CA PRO A 208 28.52 7.42 27.53
C PRO A 208 28.10 7.79 26.11
N VAL A 209 29.09 8.23 25.29
CA VAL A 209 28.87 8.54 23.86
C VAL A 209 28.32 7.34 23.08
N GLU A 210 28.77 6.12 23.38
CA GLU A 210 28.31 4.91 22.68
C GLU A 210 26.84 4.61 22.94
N THR A 211 26.35 4.87 24.16
CA THR A 211 24.94 4.74 24.50
C THR A 211 24.09 5.75 23.72
N ARG A 212 24.55 7.00 23.62
CA ARG A 212 23.90 8.04 22.81
C ARG A 212 23.87 7.69 21.33
N ARG A 213 24.98 7.18 20.78
CA ARG A 213 25.05 6.68 19.39
C ARG A 213 24.06 5.55 19.15
N SER A 214 23.97 4.59 20.07
CA SER A 214 23.02 3.48 19.98
C SER A 214 21.56 3.96 19.92
N LEU A 215 21.19 4.96 20.73
CA LEU A 215 19.87 5.59 20.64
C LEU A 215 19.61 6.23 19.28
N VAL A 216 20.58 6.99 18.75
CA VAL A 216 20.43 7.62 17.42
C VAL A 216 20.32 6.56 16.32
N VAL A 217 21.10 5.48 16.38
CA VAL A 217 21.01 4.37 15.43
C VAL A 217 19.62 3.71 15.50
N ARG A 218 19.00 3.61 16.68
CA ARG A 218 17.69 2.96 16.81
C ARG A 218 16.50 3.85 16.48
N PHE A 219 16.50 5.11 16.89
CA PHE A 219 15.34 5.98 16.77
C PHE A 219 15.51 7.09 15.72
N GLY A 220 16.74 7.32 15.26
CA GLY A 220 17.11 8.55 14.56
C GLY A 220 17.10 9.76 15.52
N MET A 221 17.75 10.85 15.12
CA MET A 221 17.77 12.07 15.94
C MET A 221 16.36 12.67 16.11
N PHE A 222 15.54 12.58 15.05
CA PHE A 222 14.13 12.96 15.11
C PHE A 222 13.38 12.14 16.16
N GLY A 223 13.54 10.82 16.17
CA GLY A 223 12.84 9.94 17.11
C GLY A 223 13.26 10.17 18.56
N VAL A 224 14.55 10.41 18.82
CA VAL A 224 15.02 10.82 20.15
C VAL A 224 14.31 12.10 20.60
N ARG A 225 14.33 13.17 19.78
CA ARG A 225 13.65 14.43 20.12
C ARG A 225 12.14 14.29 20.31
N LEU A 226 11.49 13.48 19.49
CA LEU A 226 10.07 13.18 19.62
C LEU A 226 9.79 12.44 20.93
N ALA A 227 10.57 11.43 21.27
CA ALA A 227 10.42 10.67 22.51
C ALA A 227 10.58 11.55 23.75
N LEU A 228 11.60 12.40 23.80
CA LEU A 228 11.79 13.36 24.90
C LEU A 228 10.59 14.29 25.06
N THR A 229 10.04 14.76 23.94
CA THR A 229 8.84 15.61 23.96
C THR A 229 7.64 14.84 24.50
N LEU A 230 7.41 13.64 24.00
CA LEU A 230 6.29 12.77 24.41
C LEU A 230 6.32 12.45 25.91
N ILE A 231 7.49 12.09 26.44
CA ILE A 231 7.68 11.82 27.87
C ILE A 231 7.33 13.05 28.70
N ARG A 232 7.86 14.23 28.34
CA ARG A 232 7.54 15.50 29.02
C ARG A 232 6.06 15.88 28.95
N THR A 233 5.34 15.43 27.92
CA THR A 233 3.90 15.69 27.75
C THR A 233 2.98 14.59 28.30
N GLY A 234 3.52 13.58 29.00
CA GLY A 234 2.71 12.58 29.72
C GLY A 234 2.85 11.13 29.26
N CYS A 235 3.84 10.80 28.42
CA CYS A 235 4.22 9.39 28.20
C CYS A 235 5.17 8.93 29.29
N ASP A 236 4.60 8.55 30.43
CA ASP A 236 5.28 8.17 31.67
C ASP A 236 5.67 6.68 31.75
N ASP A 237 5.29 5.87 30.76
CA ASP A 237 5.69 4.46 30.67
C ASP A 237 6.09 4.04 29.24
N ARG A 238 6.80 2.90 29.17
CA ARG A 238 7.30 2.33 27.91
C ARG A 238 6.20 2.00 26.92
N LEU A 239 5.06 1.50 27.38
CA LEU A 239 3.96 1.07 26.50
C LEU A 239 3.30 2.26 25.83
N LYS A 240 3.01 3.33 26.59
CA LYS A 240 2.49 4.60 26.08
C LYS A 240 3.46 5.23 25.08
N LEU A 241 4.75 5.29 25.42
CA LEU A 241 5.75 5.85 24.51
C LEU A 241 5.85 5.05 23.20
N SER A 242 5.94 3.72 23.31
CA SER A 242 5.97 2.82 22.15
C SER A 242 4.75 3.05 21.24
N ALA A 243 3.55 3.08 21.82
CA ALA A 243 2.32 3.30 21.08
C ALA A 243 2.29 4.68 20.37
N GLU A 244 2.73 5.75 21.03
CA GLU A 244 2.82 7.09 20.41
C GLU A 244 3.82 7.14 19.26
N LEU A 245 5.03 6.58 19.44
CA LEU A 245 6.07 6.58 18.40
C LEU A 245 5.57 5.83 17.15
N VAL A 246 4.97 4.66 17.33
CA VAL A 246 4.41 3.87 16.22
C VAL A 246 3.24 4.61 15.56
N ARG A 247 2.31 5.16 16.34
CA ARG A 247 1.13 5.87 15.79
C ARG A 247 1.53 7.08 14.96
N ARG A 248 2.56 7.82 15.38
CA ARG A 248 3.02 9.01 14.67
C ARG A 248 3.84 8.67 13.42
N SER A 249 4.58 7.56 13.43
CA SER A 249 5.49 7.14 12.36
C SER A 249 4.88 6.98 10.96
N GLY A 250 3.55 6.89 10.84
CA GLY A 250 2.87 6.61 9.55
C GLY A 250 2.74 5.12 9.22
N LEU A 251 3.32 4.23 10.04
CA LEU A 251 3.23 2.79 9.84
C LEU A 251 1.78 2.26 9.87
N GLY A 252 0.92 2.83 10.71
CA GLY A 252 -0.50 2.45 10.78
C GLY A 252 -1.23 2.68 9.46
N GLU A 253 -1.11 3.89 8.92
CA GLU A 253 -1.69 4.28 7.62
C GLU A 253 -1.21 3.36 6.50
N LEU A 254 0.09 3.03 6.46
CA LEU A 254 0.62 2.05 5.50
C LEU A 254 -0.02 0.68 5.69
N ARG A 255 -0.14 0.18 6.91
CA ARG A 255 -0.75 -1.14 7.18
C ARG A 255 -2.21 -1.20 6.74
N ASP A 256 -2.96 -0.14 6.99
CA ASP A 256 -4.38 -0.06 6.62
C ASP A 256 -4.55 -0.05 5.10
N THR A 257 -3.71 0.71 4.39
CA THR A 257 -3.69 0.69 2.91
C THR A 257 -3.30 -0.69 2.36
N LEU A 258 -2.29 -1.36 2.93
CA LEU A 258 -1.89 -2.70 2.47
C LEU A 258 -3.00 -3.74 2.73
N ALA A 259 -3.68 -3.67 3.87
CA ALA A 259 -4.80 -4.56 4.18
C ALA A 259 -5.98 -4.36 3.22
N GLY A 260 -6.41 -3.11 3.03
CA GLY A 260 -7.56 -2.79 2.18
C GLY A 260 -7.30 -3.00 0.69
N CYS A 261 -6.10 -2.65 0.19
CA CYS A 261 -5.84 -2.70 -1.24
C CYS A 261 -5.17 -4.00 -1.71
N PHE A 262 -4.31 -4.64 -0.91
CA PHE A 262 -3.59 -5.84 -1.33
C PHE A 262 -4.22 -7.12 -0.80
N VAL A 263 -4.48 -7.23 0.51
CA VAL A 263 -5.02 -8.47 1.09
C VAL A 263 -6.43 -8.75 0.57
N ALA A 264 -7.33 -7.75 0.62
CA ALA A 264 -8.70 -7.92 0.14
C ALA A 264 -8.79 -8.24 -1.36
N ARG A 265 -7.73 -7.96 -2.13
CA ARG A 265 -7.64 -8.18 -3.58
C ARG A 265 -6.54 -9.16 -3.97
N ALA A 266 -6.13 -10.03 -3.05
CA ALA A 266 -5.00 -10.92 -3.26
C ALA A 266 -5.18 -11.81 -4.51
N GLU A 267 -6.38 -12.35 -4.72
CA GLU A 267 -6.68 -13.16 -5.91
C GLU A 267 -6.55 -12.36 -7.21
N ALA A 268 -7.04 -11.11 -7.22
CA ALA A 268 -6.94 -10.21 -8.37
C ALA A 268 -5.50 -9.92 -8.74
N LEU A 269 -4.67 -9.64 -7.75
CA LEU A 269 -3.26 -9.30 -7.94
C LEU A 269 -2.44 -10.52 -8.37
N LYS A 270 -2.70 -11.72 -7.83
CA LYS A 270 -2.08 -12.97 -8.30
C LYS A 270 -2.49 -13.30 -9.74
N ALA A 271 -3.78 -13.19 -10.05
CA ALA A 271 -4.32 -13.36 -11.40
C ALA A 271 -3.67 -12.37 -12.38
N ARG A 272 -3.52 -11.11 -11.96
CA ARG A 272 -2.83 -10.07 -12.73
C ARG A 272 -1.41 -10.50 -13.11
N THR A 273 -0.62 -10.92 -12.12
CA THR A 273 0.76 -11.36 -12.32
C THR A 273 0.85 -12.51 -13.32
N ALA A 274 -0.03 -13.51 -13.18
CA ALA A 274 -0.05 -14.66 -14.08
C ALA A 274 -0.37 -14.25 -15.53
N VAL A 275 -1.32 -13.33 -15.73
CA VAL A 275 -1.67 -12.84 -17.07
C VAL A 275 -0.53 -12.01 -17.69
N ILE A 276 0.16 -11.18 -16.91
CA ILE A 276 1.35 -10.44 -17.40
C ILE A 276 2.44 -11.41 -17.86
N ARG A 277 2.70 -12.48 -17.08
CA ARG A 277 3.69 -13.50 -17.44
C ARG A 277 3.27 -14.29 -18.68
N LEU A 278 1.98 -14.62 -18.81
CA LEU A 278 1.45 -15.27 -20.01
C LEU A 278 1.59 -14.36 -21.25
N GLU A 279 1.25 -13.08 -21.14
CA GLU A 279 1.39 -12.12 -22.23
C GLU A 279 2.86 -11.97 -22.66
N ALA A 280 3.79 -11.92 -21.70
CA ALA A 280 5.22 -11.90 -21.97
C ALA A 280 5.69 -13.19 -22.69
N LEU A 281 5.19 -14.37 -22.28
CA LEU A 281 5.49 -15.64 -22.94
C LEU A 281 4.98 -15.69 -24.38
N LEU A 282 3.73 -15.29 -24.60
CA LEU A 282 3.10 -15.25 -25.94
C LEU A 282 3.87 -14.32 -26.89
N ALA A 283 4.34 -13.18 -26.38
CA ALA A 283 5.14 -12.23 -27.15
C ALA A 283 6.56 -12.76 -27.44
N ALA A 284 7.21 -13.39 -26.46
CA ALA A 284 8.58 -13.89 -26.61
C ALA A 284 8.66 -15.17 -27.47
N GLN A 285 7.61 -15.99 -27.50
CA GLN A 285 7.59 -17.27 -28.19
C GLN A 285 6.28 -17.49 -28.97
N PRO A 286 6.09 -16.83 -30.13
CA PRO A 286 4.88 -17.01 -30.94
C PRO A 286 4.71 -18.46 -31.41
N ARG A 287 3.47 -18.99 -31.33
CA ARG A 287 3.10 -20.34 -31.76
C ARG A 287 1.83 -20.32 -32.64
N PRO A 288 1.67 -21.25 -33.59
CA PRO A 288 0.41 -21.41 -34.33
C PRO A 288 -0.77 -21.63 -33.37
N GLY A 289 -1.82 -20.81 -33.47
CA GLY A 289 -2.96 -20.84 -32.55
C GLY A 289 -2.82 -19.94 -31.31
N GLY A 290 -1.67 -19.29 -31.11
CA GLY A 290 -1.44 -18.33 -30.04
C GLY A 290 -2.36 -17.10 -30.11
N ASP A 291 -2.76 -16.67 -31.30
CA ASP A 291 -3.66 -15.51 -31.50
C ASP A 291 -4.98 -15.67 -30.74
N ARG A 292 -5.51 -16.89 -30.64
CA ARG A 292 -6.73 -17.16 -29.85
C ARG A 292 -6.51 -16.91 -28.36
N LEU A 293 -5.33 -17.21 -27.83
CA LEU A 293 -4.98 -16.92 -26.44
C LEU A 293 -4.79 -15.42 -26.23
N VAL A 294 -4.11 -14.74 -27.16
CA VAL A 294 -3.97 -13.26 -27.12
C VAL A 294 -5.35 -12.60 -27.06
N SER A 295 -6.27 -12.96 -27.96
CA SER A 295 -7.63 -12.39 -27.92
C SER A 295 -8.41 -12.74 -26.64
N ARG A 296 -8.16 -13.90 -26.02
CA ARG A 296 -8.78 -14.23 -24.72
C ARG A 296 -8.18 -13.39 -23.59
N VAL A 297 -6.87 -13.12 -23.61
CA VAL A 297 -6.20 -12.23 -22.64
C VAL A 297 -6.75 -10.80 -22.79
N GLU A 298 -6.91 -10.29 -24.01
CA GLU A 298 -7.50 -8.98 -24.26
C GLU A 298 -8.95 -8.89 -23.74
N ARG A 299 -9.76 -9.93 -23.97
CA ARG A 299 -11.14 -9.99 -23.42
C ARG A 299 -11.13 -10.01 -21.90
N PHE A 300 -10.22 -10.77 -21.29
CA PHE A 300 -10.05 -10.77 -19.84
C PHE A 300 -9.68 -9.38 -19.31
N ALA A 301 -8.74 -8.70 -19.97
CA ALA A 301 -8.35 -7.33 -19.66
C ALA A 301 -9.54 -6.36 -19.67
N ALA A 302 -10.37 -6.44 -20.70
CA ALA A 302 -11.57 -5.62 -20.83
C ALA A 302 -12.62 -5.94 -19.75
N ALA A 303 -12.72 -7.20 -19.33
CA ALA A 303 -13.69 -7.67 -18.35
C ALA A 303 -13.23 -7.51 -16.88
N ALA A 304 -11.94 -7.29 -16.62
CA ALA A 304 -11.36 -7.23 -15.27
C ALA A 304 -11.78 -5.94 -14.50
N HIS A 305 -12.99 -5.97 -13.95
CA HIS A 305 -13.59 -4.86 -13.21
C HIS A 305 -12.89 -4.56 -11.88
N ASP A 306 -12.33 -5.56 -11.21
CA ASP A 306 -11.63 -5.42 -9.93
C ASP A 306 -10.53 -4.35 -9.95
N PHE A 307 -9.81 -4.22 -11.07
CA PHE A 307 -8.78 -3.19 -11.20
C PHE A 307 -9.36 -1.78 -11.37
N ARG A 308 -10.56 -1.66 -11.95
CA ARG A 308 -11.29 -0.40 -12.02
C ARG A 308 -11.81 0.01 -10.65
N GLU A 309 -12.31 -0.96 -9.87
CA GLU A 309 -12.72 -0.73 -8.49
C GLU A 309 -11.55 -0.22 -7.64
N LEU A 310 -10.41 -0.90 -7.68
CA LEU A 310 -9.20 -0.49 -6.97
C LEU A 310 -8.71 0.92 -7.35
N ARG A 311 -8.71 1.22 -8.65
CA ARG A 311 -8.32 2.55 -9.14
C ARG A 311 -9.27 3.63 -8.63
N LEU A 312 -10.57 3.38 -8.71
CA LEU A 312 -11.57 4.34 -8.29
C LEU A 312 -11.54 4.56 -6.77
N ILE A 313 -11.33 3.51 -5.96
CA ILE A 313 -11.12 3.64 -4.51
C ILE A 313 -9.93 4.57 -4.24
N ALA A 314 -8.80 4.36 -4.93
CA ALA A 314 -7.62 5.21 -4.76
C ALA A 314 -7.87 6.66 -5.20
N ASP A 315 -8.56 6.87 -6.33
CA ASP A 315 -8.88 8.21 -6.84
C ASP A 315 -9.83 8.97 -5.91
N ILE A 316 -10.85 8.31 -5.35
CA ILE A 316 -11.77 8.92 -4.38
C ILE A 316 -11.01 9.25 -3.09
N THR A 317 -10.24 8.30 -2.55
CA THR A 317 -9.49 8.48 -1.29
C THR A 317 -8.41 9.56 -1.42
N GLY A 318 -7.77 9.66 -2.58
CA GLY A 318 -6.79 10.71 -2.89
C GLY A 318 -7.40 12.07 -3.20
N GLY A 319 -8.72 12.19 -3.30
CA GLY A 319 -9.42 13.42 -3.67
C GLY A 319 -9.17 13.83 -5.13
N ARG A 320 -8.92 12.86 -6.02
CA ARG A 320 -8.77 13.06 -7.48
C ARG A 320 -10.10 13.03 -8.22
N THR A 321 -11.16 12.61 -7.55
CA THR A 321 -12.54 12.67 -8.06
C THR A 321 -13.30 13.82 -7.42
N ALA A 322 -14.37 14.27 -8.07
CA ALA A 322 -15.30 15.22 -7.48
C ALA A 322 -16.37 14.57 -6.59
N LEU A 323 -16.39 13.23 -6.47
CA LEU A 323 -17.21 12.55 -5.46
C LEU A 323 -16.68 12.91 -4.06
N SER A 324 -17.58 13.36 -3.20
CA SER A 324 -17.25 13.77 -1.83
C SER A 324 -18.42 13.51 -0.89
N GLY A 325 -18.16 13.49 0.43
CA GLY A 325 -19.18 13.25 1.46
C GLY A 325 -19.76 11.84 1.38
N GLU A 326 -21.05 11.72 1.72
CA GLU A 326 -21.77 10.44 1.79
C GLU A 326 -21.71 9.62 0.48
N PRO A 327 -21.89 10.19 -0.73
CA PRO A 327 -21.73 9.42 -1.98
C PRO A 327 -20.33 8.82 -2.16
N ALA A 328 -19.27 9.52 -1.73
CA ALA A 328 -17.92 9.00 -1.80
C ALA A 328 -17.72 7.83 -0.83
N GLU A 329 -18.25 7.93 0.39
CA GLU A 329 -18.18 6.87 1.40
C GLU A 329 -18.97 5.62 0.96
N GLU A 330 -20.17 5.81 0.40
CA GLU A 330 -20.97 4.72 -0.17
C GLU A 330 -20.26 4.08 -1.36
N ALA A 331 -19.68 4.87 -2.28
CA ALA A 331 -18.90 4.35 -3.40
C ALA A 331 -17.73 3.49 -2.92
N ILE A 332 -16.88 4.03 -2.02
CA ILE A 332 -15.73 3.31 -1.47
C ILE A 332 -16.16 1.97 -0.87
N ARG A 333 -17.29 1.94 -0.16
CA ARG A 333 -17.86 0.72 0.44
C ARG A 333 -18.34 -0.28 -0.62
N LEU A 334 -19.17 0.14 -1.57
CA LEU A 334 -19.70 -0.71 -2.64
C LEU A 334 -18.62 -1.28 -3.56
N LEU A 335 -17.56 -0.50 -3.79
CA LEU A 335 -16.37 -0.92 -4.51
C LEU A 335 -15.52 -1.92 -3.71
N GLY A 336 -15.82 -2.14 -2.43
CA GLY A 336 -15.22 -3.17 -1.59
C GLY A 336 -13.92 -2.78 -0.91
N ALA A 337 -13.76 -1.53 -0.49
CA ALA A 337 -12.57 -1.09 0.25
C ALA A 337 -12.45 -1.71 1.65
N GLN A 338 -13.56 -2.07 2.28
CA GLN A 338 -13.62 -2.71 3.61
C GLN A 338 -13.77 -4.24 3.54
N GLY A 339 -13.93 -4.80 2.34
CA GLY A 339 -14.22 -6.22 2.15
C GLY A 339 -14.95 -6.42 0.82
N THR A 340 -14.78 -7.59 0.22
CA THR A 340 -15.39 -7.89 -1.09
C THR A 340 -16.69 -8.69 -0.98
N ALA A 341 -17.07 -9.14 0.23
CA ALA A 341 -18.33 -9.85 0.45
C ALA A 341 -19.55 -8.93 0.26
N PRO A 342 -20.72 -9.47 -0.12
CA PRO A 342 -21.92 -8.67 -0.35
C PRO A 342 -22.33 -7.81 0.85
N ALA A 343 -22.31 -8.37 2.07
CA ALA A 343 -22.66 -7.65 3.30
C ALA A 343 -21.70 -6.48 3.58
N ASP A 344 -20.38 -6.71 3.48
CA ASP A 344 -19.35 -5.68 3.66
C ASP A 344 -19.55 -4.50 2.69
N ARG A 345 -19.81 -4.82 1.41
CA ARG A 345 -20.01 -3.82 0.35
C ARG A 345 -21.25 -2.95 0.60
N LEU A 346 -22.29 -3.52 1.20
CA LEU A 346 -23.55 -2.83 1.50
C LEU A 346 -23.59 -2.22 2.91
N GLY A 347 -22.55 -2.47 3.74
CA GLY A 347 -22.51 -1.99 5.12
C GLY A 347 -23.51 -2.69 6.03
N LEU A 348 -23.84 -3.94 5.73
CA LEU A 348 -24.72 -4.80 6.52
C LEU A 348 -23.91 -5.67 7.48
N GLU A 349 -24.58 -6.24 8.48
CA GLU A 349 -23.97 -7.22 9.38
C GLU A 349 -23.56 -8.49 8.61
N PRO A 350 -22.48 -9.19 9.02
CA PRO A 350 -21.93 -10.33 8.28
C PRO A 350 -22.91 -11.51 8.07
N ASP A 351 -23.92 -11.62 8.93
CA ASP A 351 -24.96 -12.65 8.93
C ASP A 351 -26.32 -12.13 8.46
N ALA A 352 -26.36 -10.97 7.79
CA ALA A 352 -27.57 -10.41 7.20
C ALA A 352 -28.27 -11.41 6.27
N ASP A 353 -29.61 -11.39 6.27
CA ASP A 353 -30.41 -12.28 5.45
C ASP A 353 -30.15 -12.01 3.94
N PRO A 354 -30.05 -13.05 3.10
CA PRO A 354 -29.85 -12.88 1.66
C PRO A 354 -30.89 -11.97 0.98
N GLY A 355 -32.13 -11.94 1.47
CA GLY A 355 -33.17 -11.03 1.00
C GLY A 355 -32.88 -9.57 1.31
N ASP A 356 -32.46 -9.27 2.55
CA ASP A 356 -32.05 -7.92 2.96
C ASP A 356 -30.84 -7.43 2.16
N ILE A 357 -29.88 -8.33 1.89
CA ILE A 357 -28.71 -8.04 1.05
C ILE A 357 -29.16 -7.71 -0.38
N TYR A 358 -30.09 -8.48 -0.94
CA TYR A 358 -30.61 -8.26 -2.28
C TYR A 358 -31.36 -6.92 -2.41
N ASP A 359 -32.24 -6.62 -1.46
CA ASP A 359 -33.02 -5.37 -1.45
C ASP A 359 -32.12 -4.14 -1.29
N ALA A 360 -31.15 -4.19 -0.36
CA ALA A 360 -30.15 -3.14 -0.20
C ALA A 360 -29.30 -2.95 -1.47
N GLY A 361 -28.95 -4.06 -2.15
CA GLY A 361 -28.24 -4.03 -3.43
C GLY A 361 -29.04 -3.38 -4.56
N LEU A 362 -30.34 -3.66 -4.66
CA LEU A 362 -31.24 -3.02 -5.62
C LEU A 362 -31.39 -1.52 -5.35
N ASP A 363 -31.49 -1.12 -4.09
CA ASP A 363 -31.55 0.28 -3.69
C ASP A 363 -30.27 1.03 -4.05
N ALA A 364 -29.11 0.45 -3.74
CA ALA A 364 -27.82 1.00 -4.15
C ALA A 364 -27.72 1.13 -5.68
N LEU A 365 -28.09 0.07 -6.42
CA LEU A 365 -28.09 0.09 -7.89
C LEU A 365 -28.97 1.22 -8.46
N ARG A 366 -30.16 1.43 -7.90
CA ARG A 366 -31.07 2.51 -8.32
C ARG A 366 -30.44 3.89 -8.10
N ARG A 367 -29.87 4.14 -6.91
CA ARG A 367 -29.18 5.40 -6.60
C ARG A 367 -28.02 5.67 -7.55
N TRP A 368 -27.16 4.67 -7.75
CA TRP A 368 -25.95 4.85 -8.57
C TRP A 368 -26.23 4.93 -10.07
N ARG A 369 -27.30 4.30 -10.57
CA ARG A 369 -27.77 4.52 -11.95
C ARG A 369 -28.25 5.96 -12.14
N HIS A 370 -29.00 6.49 -11.17
CA HIS A 370 -29.40 7.89 -11.21
C HIS A 370 -28.17 8.79 -11.28
N GLU A 371 -27.19 8.64 -10.38
CA GLU A 371 -25.96 9.45 -10.38
C GLU A 371 -25.14 9.31 -11.68
N ALA A 372 -25.09 8.12 -12.28
CA ALA A 372 -24.38 7.89 -13.54
C ALA A 372 -25.04 8.59 -14.74
N GLU A 373 -26.37 8.77 -14.71
CA GLU A 373 -27.14 9.36 -15.81
C GLU A 373 -27.33 10.87 -15.68
N ARG A 374 -26.89 11.50 -14.58
CA ARG A 374 -27.05 12.93 -14.31
C ARG A 374 -26.36 13.84 -15.34
N PRO A 375 -27.10 14.59 -16.18
CA PRO A 375 -26.51 15.39 -17.25
C PRO A 375 -25.78 16.65 -16.73
N ASP A 376 -26.11 17.11 -15.53
CA ASP A 376 -25.49 18.25 -14.84
C ASP A 376 -24.09 17.92 -14.28
N LYS A 377 -23.71 16.63 -14.26
CA LYS A 377 -22.44 16.18 -13.69
C LYS A 377 -21.31 16.09 -14.72
N PRO A 378 -20.06 16.42 -14.33
CA PRO A 378 -18.89 16.21 -15.16
C PRO A 378 -18.79 14.76 -15.67
N HIS A 379 -18.23 14.58 -16.86
CA HIS A 379 -18.04 13.24 -17.44
C HIS A 379 -17.24 12.30 -16.52
N ALA A 380 -16.25 12.82 -15.80
CA ALA A 380 -15.46 12.05 -14.84
C ALA A 380 -16.30 11.49 -13.68
N GLU A 381 -17.24 12.27 -13.13
CA GLU A 381 -18.15 11.81 -12.06
C GLU A 381 -19.10 10.73 -12.58
N ARG A 382 -19.68 10.92 -13.76
CA ARG A 382 -20.55 9.91 -14.38
C ARG A 382 -19.82 8.60 -14.67
N THR A 383 -18.58 8.70 -15.17
CA THR A 383 -17.74 7.52 -15.41
C THR A 383 -17.42 6.78 -14.10
N ALA A 384 -17.14 7.52 -13.01
CA ALA A 384 -16.96 6.92 -11.69
C ALA A 384 -18.24 6.22 -11.20
N ALA A 385 -19.40 6.87 -11.32
CA ALA A 385 -20.69 6.28 -10.95
C ALA A 385 -21.00 5.02 -11.77
N HIS A 386 -20.67 5.00 -13.07
CA HIS A 386 -20.81 3.79 -13.89
C HIS A 386 -19.95 2.61 -13.38
N VAL A 387 -18.75 2.87 -12.84
CA VAL A 387 -17.95 1.80 -12.21
C VAL A 387 -18.69 1.21 -11.00
N VAL A 388 -19.28 2.06 -10.15
CA VAL A 388 -20.07 1.63 -8.98
C VAL A 388 -21.32 0.86 -9.41
N VAL A 389 -22.04 1.31 -10.44
CA VAL A 389 -23.18 0.59 -11.02
C VAL A 389 -22.78 -0.83 -11.42
N ARG A 390 -21.66 -0.99 -12.13
CA ARG A 390 -21.17 -2.31 -12.55
C ARG A 390 -20.81 -3.20 -11.36
N SER A 391 -20.30 -2.63 -10.27
CA SER A 391 -20.07 -3.35 -9.02
C SER A 391 -21.37 -3.83 -8.37
N ALA A 392 -22.40 -2.97 -8.30
CA ALA A 392 -23.71 -3.32 -7.76
C ALA A 392 -24.42 -4.39 -8.62
N GLU A 393 -24.33 -4.29 -9.95
CA GLU A 393 -24.83 -5.32 -10.87
C GLU A 393 -24.14 -6.68 -10.66
N GLY A 394 -22.80 -6.66 -10.51
CA GLY A 394 -22.02 -7.86 -10.22
C GLY A 394 -22.37 -8.51 -8.88
N LEU A 395 -22.64 -7.70 -7.85
CA LEU A 395 -23.11 -8.16 -6.55
C LEU A 395 -24.48 -8.84 -6.66
N LEU A 396 -25.44 -8.20 -7.33
CA LEU A 396 -26.81 -8.73 -7.48
C LEU A 396 -26.85 -10.02 -8.32
N ALA A 397 -25.93 -10.18 -9.26
CA ALA A 397 -25.81 -11.41 -10.06
C ALA A 397 -25.47 -12.66 -9.23
N LEU A 398 -24.99 -12.51 -7.98
CA LEU A 398 -24.74 -13.62 -7.06
C LEU A 398 -26.03 -14.21 -6.47
N PHE A 399 -27.15 -13.49 -6.58
CA PHE A 399 -28.46 -13.85 -6.03
C PHE A 399 -29.49 -14.19 -7.14
N ALA A 400 -29.03 -14.27 -8.40
CA ALA A 400 -29.85 -14.46 -9.59
C ALA A 400 -29.99 -15.93 -10.01
#